data_AF-A0A927Z1F8-F1
#
_entry.id   AF-A0A927Z1F8-F1
#
_cell.length_a   1.000
_cell.length_b   1.000
_cell.length_c   1.000
_cell.angle_alpha   90.00
_cell.angle_beta   90.00
_cell.angle_gamma   90.00
#
_symmetry.space_group_name_H-M   'P 1'
#
loop_
_entity.id
_entity.type
_entity.pdbx_description
1 polymer ?
#
loop_
_entity_poly.entity_id
_entity_poly.type
_entity_poly.pdbx_seq_one_letter_code
_entity_poly.pdbx_strand_id
1 'polypeptide(L)' 'MECKKGKRNKIGQEYKLMREAIGQLITGCDFTKNVIPMVAVPYTDKAKELAEKWSKLTQIKNLGIRFALICEDGSIIFL' A
#
# COMPACT_ATOMS: atom_id res chain seq x y z
N MET A 1 28.60 5.10 -18.18
CA MET A 1 28.34 5.88 -16.95
C MET A 1 27.30 6.93 -17.32
N GLU A 2 26.01 6.61 -17.15
CA GLU A 2 24.93 7.54 -17.48
C GLU A 2 24.39 8.17 -16.19
N CYS A 3 24.80 9.41 -15.96
CA CYS A 3 24.28 10.28 -14.93
C CYS A 3 22.97 10.93 -15.38
N LYS A 4 22.11 11.21 -14.39
CA LYS A 4 20.87 12.02 -14.39
C LYS A 4 19.54 11.26 -14.49
N LYS A 5 19.24 10.41 -13.50
CA LYS A 5 17.85 10.05 -13.18
C LYS A 5 17.18 11.24 -12.47
N GLY A 6 16.62 12.15 -13.26
CA GLY A 6 15.87 13.31 -12.79
C GLY A 6 14.74 12.90 -11.84
N LYS A 7 14.48 13.74 -10.82
CA LYS A 7 13.40 13.62 -9.84
C LYS A 7 12.07 13.36 -10.55
N ARG A 8 11.65 12.09 -10.67
CA ARG A 8 10.34 11.73 -11.24
C ARG A 8 9.25 12.18 -10.28
N ASN A 9 8.29 12.93 -10.80
CA ASN A 9 7.05 13.32 -10.12
C ASN A 9 6.45 12.13 -9.34
N LYS A 10 6.49 12.23 -8.00
CA LYS A 10 6.01 11.24 -7.01
C LYS A 10 4.47 11.23 -6.85
N ILE A 11 3.70 11.74 -7.82
CA ILE A 11 2.25 11.89 -7.63
C ILE A 11 1.49 10.66 -8.15
N GLY A 12 2.07 9.90 -9.09
CA GLY A 12 1.44 8.72 -9.69
C GLY A 12 2.07 7.37 -9.33
N GLN A 13 3.29 7.35 -8.77
CA GLN A 13 4.00 6.09 -8.51
C GLN A 13 3.37 5.36 -7.32
N GLU A 14 2.99 6.09 -6.28
CA GLU A 14 2.38 5.55 -5.06
C GLU A 14 1.01 4.95 -5.35
N TYR A 15 0.18 5.64 -6.15
CA TYR A 15 -1.11 5.11 -6.57
C TYR A 15 -0.96 3.80 -7.35
N LYS A 16 -0.01 3.77 -8.30
CA LYS A 16 0.27 2.57 -9.09
C LYS A 16 0.79 1.43 -8.20
N LEU A 17 1.77 1.71 -7.35
CA LEU A 17 2.39 0.76 -6.42
C LEU A 17 1.34 0.14 -5.49
N MET A 18 0.50 0.97 -4.86
CA MET A 18 -0.53 0.47 -3.95
C MET A 18 -1.58 -0.37 -4.67
N ARG A 19 -1.96 0.02 -5.90
CA ARG A 19 -2.90 -0.77 -6.71
C ARG A 19 -2.31 -2.12 -7.10
N GLU A 20 -1.04 -2.15 -7.49
CA GLU A 20 -0.33 -3.39 -7.81
C GLU A 20 -0.21 -4.28 -6.58
N ALA A 21 0.12 -3.73 -5.41
CA ALA A 21 0.20 -4.48 -4.16
C ALA A 21 -1.15 -5.09 -3.74
N ILE A 22 -2.26 -4.35 -3.89
CA ILE A 22 -3.61 -4.90 -3.68
C ILE A 22 -3.91 -6.00 -4.69
N GLY A 23 -3.59 -5.78 -5.97
CA GLY A 23 -3.79 -6.78 -7.02
C GLY A 23 -3.06 -8.08 -6.67
N GLN A 24 -1.79 -7.98 -6.29
CA GLN A 24 -0.99 -9.12 -5.85
C GLN A 24 -1.58 -9.82 -4.62
N LEU A 25 -2.02 -9.06 -3.62
CA LEU A 25 -2.69 -9.60 -2.43
C LEU A 25 -3.96 -10.37 -2.78
N ILE A 26 -4.80 -9.82 -3.66
CA ILE A 26 -6.07 -10.44 -4.07
C ILE A 26 -5.82 -11.73 -4.87
N THR A 27 -4.81 -11.74 -5.74
CA THR A 27 -4.52 -12.89 -6.62
C THR A 27 -3.63 -13.95 -5.97
N GLY A 28 -2.85 -13.57 -4.95
CA GLY A 28 -1.79 -14.39 -4.39
C GLY A 28 -2.11 -15.03 -3.04
N CYS A 29 -3.20 -14.63 -2.38
CA CYS A 29 -3.59 -15.14 -1.08
C CYS A 29 -5.05 -15.62 -1.06
N ASP A 30 -5.28 -16.78 -0.46
CA ASP A 30 -6.63 -17.21 -0.09
C ASP A 30 -7.10 -16.43 1.14
N PHE A 31 -8.26 -15.79 1.01
CA PHE A 31 -8.91 -15.02 2.07
C PHE A 31 -9.64 -15.99 3.00
N THR A 32 -8.86 -16.72 3.80
CA THR A 32 -9.39 -17.64 4.81
C THR A 32 -9.74 -16.89 6.10
N LYS A 33 -10.67 -17.43 6.90
CA LYS A 33 -11.21 -16.76 8.11
C LYS A 33 -10.17 -16.44 9.19
N ASN A 34 -8.97 -17.04 9.13
CA ASN A 34 -7.91 -16.86 10.12
C ASN A 34 -6.74 -16.00 9.61
N VAL A 35 -6.81 -15.49 8.38
CA VAL A 35 -5.76 -14.66 7.78
C VAL A 35 -6.27 -13.23 7.66
N ILE A 36 -5.47 -12.27 8.13
CA ILE A 36 -5.73 -10.85 7.92
C ILE A 36 -4.92 -10.41 6.70
N PRO A 37 -5.56 -10.17 5.54
CA PRO A 37 -4.86 -9.72 4.35
C PRO A 37 -4.33 -8.29 4.58
N MET A 38 -3.04 -8.07 4.29
CA MET A 38 -2.39 -6.80 4.57
C MET A 38 -1.50 -6.36 3.42
N VAL A 39 -1.56 -5.08 3.10
CA VAL A 39 -0.68 -4.42 2.13
C VAL A 39 0.37 -3.62 2.89
N ALA A 40 1.63 -4.06 2.80
CA ALA A 40 2.77 -3.36 3.35
C ALA A 40 3.47 -2.52 2.27
N VAL A 41 3.59 -1.21 2.48
CA VAL A 41 4.26 -0.30 1.54
C VAL A 41 5.16 0.69 2.30
N PRO A 42 6.21 1.24 1.66
CA PRO A 42 7.00 2.30 2.25
C PRO A 42 6.14 3.51 2.62
N TYR A 43 6.42 4.12 3.77
CA TYR A 43 5.76 5.34 4.19
C TYR A 43 6.12 6.49 3.24
N THR A 44 5.10 7.11 2.68
CA THR A 44 5.15 8.45 2.11
C THR A 44 3.84 9.16 2.48
N ASP A 45 3.83 10.49 2.49
CA ASP A 45 2.60 11.24 2.78
C ASP A 45 1.47 10.86 1.80
N LYS A 46 1.83 10.58 0.54
CA LYS A 46 0.86 10.14 -0.48
C LYS A 46 0.36 8.72 -0.23
N ALA A 47 1.23 7.78 0.15
CA ALA A 47 0.84 6.42 0.50
C ALA A 47 -0.07 6.42 1.73
N LYS A 48 0.21 7.28 2.73
CA LYS A 48 -0.63 7.48 3.90
C LYS A 48 -2.02 8.00 3.53
N GLU A 49 -2.10 9.08 2.76
CA GLU A 49 -3.38 9.63 2.29
C GLU A 49 -4.21 8.58 1.52
N LEU A 50 -3.57 7.83 0.64
CA LEU A 50 -4.23 6.77 -0.13
C LEU A 50 -4.69 5.63 0.77
N ALA A 51 -3.86 5.17 1.71
CA ALA A 51 -4.22 4.10 2.64
C ALA A 51 -5.40 4.51 3.54
N GLU A 52 -5.39 5.73 4.09
CA GLU A 52 -6.50 6.27 4.89
C GLU A 52 -7.79 6.42 4.08
N LYS A 53 -7.68 6.79 2.80
CA LYS A 53 -8.83 6.87 1.90
C LYS A 53 -9.36 5.49 1.55
N TRP A 54 -8.48 4.54 1.26
CA TRP A 54 -8.84 3.22 0.77
C TRP A 54 -9.31 2.29 1.88
N SER A 55 -8.77 2.39 3.11
CA SER A 55 -9.26 1.65 4.28
C SER A 55 -10.73 1.94 4.60
N LYS A 56 -11.25 3.09 4.14
CA LYS A 56 -12.65 3.48 4.29
C LYS A 56 -13.58 2.89 3.23
N LEU A 57 -13.05 2.41 2.10
CA LEU A 57 -13.84 1.86 1.00
C LEU A 57 -14.54 0.56 1.43
N THR A 58 -15.82 0.41 1.08
CA THR A 58 -16.64 -0.75 1.45
C THR A 58 -16.02 -2.07 1.00
N GLN A 59 -15.41 -2.12 -0.19
CA GLN A 59 -14.77 -3.34 -0.71
C GLN A 59 -13.57 -3.75 0.13
N ILE A 60 -12.73 -2.80 0.51
CA ILE A 60 -11.54 -3.02 1.34
C ILE A 60 -11.95 -3.50 2.73
N LYS A 61 -12.98 -2.87 3.32
CA LYS A 61 -13.55 -3.31 4.61
C LYS A 61 -14.15 -4.71 4.55
N ASN A 62 -14.94 -5.01 3.51
CA ASN A 62 -15.59 -6.31 3.36
C ASN A 62 -14.57 -7.44 3.15
N LEU A 63 -13.45 -7.16 2.48
CA LEU A 63 -12.33 -8.09 2.31
C LEU A 63 -11.40 -8.13 3.52
N GLY A 64 -11.60 -7.27 4.53
CA GLY A 64 -10.76 -7.20 5.71
C GLY A 64 -9.32 -6.76 5.44
N ILE A 65 -9.07 -6.09 4.30
CA ILE A 65 -7.73 -5.65 3.90
C ILE A 65 -7.27 -4.51 4.80
N ARG A 66 -6.08 -4.66 5.37
CA ARG A 66 -5.40 -3.65 6.18
C ARG A 66 -4.18 -3.09 5.47
N PHE A 67 -3.73 -1.91 5.89
CA PHE A 67 -2.51 -1.31 5.37
C PHE A 67 -1.46 -1.18 6.47
N ALA A 68 -0.20 -1.41 6.11
CA ALA A 68 0.96 -1.15 6.93
C ALA A 68 1.91 -0.21 6.17
N LEU A 69 2.19 0.95 6.73
CA LEU A 69 3.16 1.89 6.20
C LEU A 69 4.46 1.72 6.97
N ILE A 70 5.54 1.40 6.25
CA ILE A 70 6.86 1.13 6.83
C ILE A 70 7.72 2.39 6.69
N CYS A 71 8.03 3.03 7.81
CA CYS A 71 8.91 4.17 7.88
C CYS A 71 10.39 3.76 7.73
N GLU A 72 11.26 4.69 7.34
CA GLU A 72 12.69 4.44 7.13
C GLU A 72 13.42 4.04 8.43
N ASP A 73 12.92 4.48 9.58
CA ASP A 73 13.41 4.14 10.92
C ASP A 73 12.96 2.73 11.38
N GLY A 74 12.21 2.01 10.55
CA GLY A 74 11.64 0.70 10.87
C GLY A 74 10.32 0.77 11.65
N SER A 75 9.81 1.96 11.96
CA SER A 75 8.49 2.13 12.57
C SER A 75 7.39 1.71 11.58
N ILE A 76 6.30 1.15 12.10
CA ILE A 76 5.16 0.69 11.29
C ILE A 76 3.89 1.39 11.73
N ILE A 77 3.17 1.98 10.77
CA ILE A 77 1.85 2.59 10.98
C ILE A 77 0.79 1.70 10.36
N PHE A 78 -0.13 1.20 11.18
CA PHE A 78 -1.26 0.38 10.74
C PHE A 78 -2.51 1.23 10.48
N LEU A 79 -3.21 0.97 9.38
CA LEU A 79 -4.42 1.66 8.92
C LEU A 79 -5.52 0.70 8.47
#